data_AF-A0A8J4EZH4-F1
#
_entry.id   AF-A0A8J4EZH4-F1
#
_cell.length_a   1.000
_cell.length_b   1.000
_cell.length_c   1.000
_cell.angle_alpha   90.00
_cell.angle_beta   90.00
_cell.angle_gamma   90.00
#
_symmetry.space_group_name_H-M   'P 1'
#
loop_
_entity.id
_entity.type
_entity.pdbx_description
1 polymer ?
#
loop_
_entity_poly.entity_id
_entity_poly.type
_entity_poly.pdbx_seq_one_letter_code
_entity_poly.pdbx_strand_id
1 'polypeptide(L)'
;MILPNQTPKQCLSFAPRPVTRGGQAYREAALSTEALEHRLGLHLKTAGLFGGETVHSFRWGSLQHALRSGITEADLMCLSHIRSLATLRCYVDPTRHEARLPLGNGAGSGQDSDVGSDCFD
;
A
#
# COMPACT_ATOMS: atom_id res chain seq x y z
N MET A 1 29.11 44.78 6.12
CA MET A 1 29.49 43.36 5.95
C MET A 1 28.20 42.55 5.84
N ILE A 2 28.01 41.94 4.67
CA ILE A 2 26.88 41.07 4.32
C ILE A 2 27.30 39.64 4.62
N LEU A 3 26.54 38.92 5.44
CA LEU A 3 26.61 37.45 5.51
C LEU A 3 25.37 36.86 4.84
N PRO A 4 25.53 35.90 3.91
CA PRO A 4 24.45 35.37 3.11
C PRO A 4 23.70 34.21 3.79
N ASN A 5 22.41 34.17 3.53
CA ASN A 5 21.67 33.00 3.05
C ASN A 5 21.85 31.67 3.82
N GLN A 6 20.97 31.43 4.79
CA GLN A 6 20.53 30.08 5.10
C GLN A 6 19.03 29.98 4.83
N THR A 7 18.69 29.60 3.60
CA THR A 7 17.36 29.09 3.25
C THR A 7 17.02 27.90 4.15
N PRO A 8 15.85 27.87 4.80
CA PRO A 8 15.38 26.65 5.45
C PRO A 8 15.23 25.55 4.39
N LYS A 9 15.82 24.39 4.69
CA LYS A 9 15.71 23.16 3.93
C LYS A 9 14.25 22.96 3.54
N GLN A 10 14.02 22.83 2.24
CA GLN A 10 12.70 22.68 1.65
C GLN A 10 11.97 21.52 2.34
N CYS A 11 10.96 21.84 3.15
CA CYS A 11 9.88 20.92 3.39
C CYS A 11 9.32 20.58 2.01
N LEU A 12 9.43 19.31 1.61
CA LEU A 12 8.66 18.74 0.51
C LEU A 12 7.18 18.87 0.90
N SER A 13 6.60 20.04 0.65
CA SER A 13 5.16 20.23 0.70
C SER A 13 4.60 19.41 -0.44
N PHE A 14 3.92 18.32 -0.10
CA PHE A 14 3.03 17.62 -1.01
C PHE A 14 1.80 18.53 -1.26
N ALA A 15 2.02 19.64 -1.95
CA ALA A 15 0.94 20.45 -2.49
C ALA A 15 0.53 19.81 -3.82
N PRO A 16 -0.74 19.40 -4.01
CA PRO A 16 -1.20 18.94 -5.32
C PRO A 16 -0.92 20.04 -6.36
N ARG A 17 -0.21 19.68 -7.44
CA ARG A 17 0.22 20.64 -8.48
C ARG A 17 -0.99 21.35 -9.10
N PRO A 18 -0.89 22.67 -9.38
CA PRO A 18 -1.91 23.38 -10.11
C PRO A 18 -1.91 22.95 -11.57
N VAL A 19 -3.09 22.62 -12.10
CA VAL A 19 -3.27 22.25 -13.51
C VAL A 19 -3.22 23.51 -14.37
N THR A 20 -2.33 23.53 -15.36
CA THR A 20 -2.20 24.63 -16.33
C THR A 20 -3.27 24.59 -17.43
N ARG A 21 -3.43 25.74 -18.10
CA ARG A 21 -4.34 26.16 -19.19
C ARG A 21 -4.34 25.29 -20.47
N GLY A 22 -4.35 23.97 -20.33
CA GLY A 22 -4.27 22.96 -21.40
C GLY A 22 -5.36 21.88 -21.34
N GLY A 23 -6.38 22.06 -20.49
CA GLY A 23 -7.67 21.38 -20.70
C GLY A 23 -7.89 20.01 -20.03
N GLN A 24 -7.10 19.62 -19.04
CA GLN A 24 -7.54 18.58 -18.09
C GLN A 24 -7.48 19.13 -16.68
N ALA A 25 -8.43 20.04 -16.38
CA ALA A 25 -8.64 20.60 -15.06
C ALA A 25 -8.61 19.51 -13.98
N TYR A 26 -8.10 19.86 -12.80
CA TYR A 26 -8.31 19.03 -11.62
C TYR A 26 -9.81 18.81 -11.51
N ARG A 27 -10.25 17.57 -11.72
CA ARG A 27 -11.64 17.22 -11.45
C ARG A 27 -11.78 17.18 -9.94
N GLU A 28 -12.60 18.06 -9.39
CA GLU A 28 -13.10 17.99 -8.01
C GLU A 28 -14.06 16.81 -7.85
N ALA A 29 -13.60 15.62 -8.23
CA ALA A 29 -14.29 14.36 -8.08
C ALA A 29 -13.47 13.49 -7.14
N ALA A 30 -14.16 12.64 -6.37
CA ALA A 30 -13.48 11.62 -5.59
C ALA A 30 -12.58 10.77 -6.50
N LEU A 31 -11.36 10.51 -6.04
CA LEU A 31 -10.43 9.64 -6.75
C LEU A 31 -11.05 8.24 -6.83
N SER A 32 -11.15 7.68 -8.04
CA SER A 32 -11.59 6.30 -8.18
C SER A 32 -10.56 5.34 -7.57
N THR A 33 -11.02 4.18 -7.11
CA THR A 33 -10.15 3.13 -6.58
C THR A 33 -9.07 2.74 -7.59
N GLU A 34 -9.44 2.56 -8.86
CA GLU A 34 -8.50 2.24 -9.95
C GLU A 34 -7.43 3.32 -10.13
N ALA A 35 -7.80 4.59 -10.08
CA ALA A 35 -6.84 5.69 -10.20
C ALA A 35 -5.89 5.74 -9.00
N LEU A 36 -6.37 5.41 -7.79
CA LEU A 36 -5.53 5.28 -6.61
C LEU A 36 -4.58 4.09 -6.71
N GLU A 37 -5.07 2.92 -7.12
CA GLU A 37 -4.27 1.71 -7.33
C GLU A 37 -3.18 1.92 -8.38
N HIS A 38 -3.52 2.56 -9.51
CA HIS A 38 -2.56 2.89 -10.55
C HIS A 38 -1.47 3.84 -10.03
N ARG A 39 -1.85 4.89 -9.29
CA ARG A 39 -0.89 5.83 -8.69
C ARG A 39 0.04 5.12 -7.70
N LEU A 40 -0.54 4.33 -6.80
CA LEU A 40 0.20 3.55 -5.81
C LEU A 40 1.19 2.61 -6.49
N GLY A 41 0.73 1.82 -7.47
CA GLY A 41 1.56 0.90 -8.23
C GLY A 41 2.70 1.61 -8.96
N LEU A 42 2.44 2.76 -9.59
CA LEU A 42 3.49 3.56 -10.25
C LEU A 42 4.55 4.02 -9.26
N HIS A 43 4.15 4.52 -8.09
CA HIS A 43 5.09 4.98 -7.07
C HIS A 43 5.94 3.84 -6.50
N LEU A 44 5.33 2.69 -6.19
CA LEU A 44 6.05 1.52 -5.69
C LEU A 44 7.02 0.95 -6.72
N LYS A 45 6.60 0.87 -8.00
CA LYS A 45 7.47 0.43 -9.10
C LYS A 45 8.67 1.37 -9.26
N THR A 46 8.43 2.68 -9.19
CA THR A 46 9.50 3.69 -9.29
C THR A 46 10.48 3.58 -8.13
N ALA A 47 10.02 3.19 -6.94
CA ALA A 47 10.86 2.96 -5.77
C ALA A 47 11.54 1.58 -5.73
N GLY A 48 11.25 0.68 -6.68
CA GLY A 48 11.74 -0.70 -6.65
C GLY A 48 11.13 -1.56 -5.54
N LEU A 49 9.97 -1.17 -5.02
CA LEU A 49 9.28 -1.80 -3.88
C LEU A 49 7.98 -2.51 -4.29
N PHE A 50 7.75 -2.71 -5.59
CA PHE A 50 6.51 -3.31 -6.08
C PHE A 50 6.62 -4.84 -6.15
N GLY A 51 5.99 -5.54 -5.23
CA GLY A 51 5.77 -6.99 -5.19
C GLY A 51 4.34 -7.43 -5.52
N GLY A 52 3.48 -6.50 -5.96
CA GLY A 52 2.05 -6.76 -6.21
C GLY A 52 1.13 -6.17 -5.14
N GLU A 53 1.59 -5.13 -4.44
CA GLU A 53 0.86 -4.47 -3.37
C GLU A 53 -0.41 -3.79 -3.89
N THR A 54 -1.45 -3.82 -3.07
CA THR A 54 -2.74 -3.18 -3.31
C THR A 54 -3.07 -2.26 -2.15
N VAL A 55 -4.06 -1.38 -2.29
CA VAL A 55 -4.53 -0.56 -1.15
C VAL A 55 -4.89 -1.43 0.07
N HIS A 56 -5.40 -2.64 -0.18
CA HIS A 56 -5.75 -3.59 0.87
C HIS A 56 -4.53 -4.15 1.60
N SER A 57 -3.40 -4.41 0.92
CA SER A 57 -2.18 -4.88 1.59
C SER A 57 -1.60 -3.81 2.53
N PHE A 58 -1.73 -2.52 2.19
CA PHE A 58 -1.36 -1.43 3.11
C PHE A 58 -2.23 -1.42 4.36
N ARG A 59 -3.56 -1.54 4.21
CA ARG A 59 -4.46 -1.64 5.36
C ARG A 59 -4.04 -2.78 6.28
N TRP A 60 -3.67 -3.91 5.71
CA TRP A 60 -3.22 -5.08 6.45
C TRP A 60 -1.90 -4.83 7.18
N GLY A 61 -0.89 -4.32 6.47
CA GLY A 61 0.42 -3.99 7.04
C GLY A 61 0.31 -2.95 8.17
N SER A 62 -0.57 -1.95 8.06
CA SER A 62 -0.82 -0.99 9.13
C SER A 62 -1.39 -1.64 10.40
N LEU A 63 -2.31 -2.61 10.27
CA LEU A 63 -2.88 -3.33 11.42
C LEU A 63 -1.85 -4.24 12.09
N GLN A 64 -1.08 -4.98 11.29
CA GLN A 64 0.02 -5.80 11.79
C GLN A 64 1.09 -4.95 12.49
N HIS A 65 1.46 -3.81 11.91
CA HIS A 65 2.41 -2.88 12.52
C HIS A 65 1.87 -2.33 13.84
N ALA A 66 0.61 -1.88 13.88
CA ALA A 66 -0.04 -1.39 15.09
C ALA A 66 -0.03 -2.43 16.22
N LEU A 67 -0.37 -3.69 15.92
CA LEU A 67 -0.33 -4.78 16.89
C LEU A 67 1.11 -5.03 17.40
N ARG A 68 2.10 -5.06 16.49
CA ARG A 68 3.52 -5.22 16.85
C ARG A 68 4.07 -4.05 17.67
N SER A 69 3.51 -2.85 17.49
CA SER A 69 3.84 -1.65 18.26
C SER A 69 3.16 -1.60 19.63
N GLY A 70 2.40 -2.65 20.01
CA GLY A 70 1.83 -2.81 21.34
C GLY A 70 0.39 -2.31 21.50
N ILE A 71 -0.29 -1.94 20.41
CA ILE A 71 -1.73 -1.61 20.46
C ILE A 71 -2.52 -2.89 20.73
N THR A 72 -3.49 -2.82 21.66
CA THR A 72 -4.32 -3.99 21.99
C THR A 72 -5.29 -4.33 20.87
N GLU A 73 -5.73 -5.59 20.78
CA GLU A 73 -6.75 -6.00 19.79
C GLU A 73 -8.05 -5.18 19.94
N ALA A 74 -8.44 -4.85 21.17
CA ALA A 74 -9.65 -4.06 21.45
C ALA A 74 -9.54 -2.62 20.91
N ASP A 75 -8.40 -1.96 21.15
CA ASP A 75 -8.15 -0.61 20.62
C ASP A 75 -8.03 -0.63 19.09
N LEU A 76 -7.42 -1.68 18.55
CA LEU A 76 -7.26 -1.86 17.12
C LEU A 76 -8.60 -2.07 16.41
N MET A 77 -9.54 -2.81 17.01
CA MET A 77 -10.92 -2.93 16.53
C MET A 77 -11.62 -1.56 16.45
N CYS A 78 -11.42 -0.72 17.47
CA CYS A 78 -11.97 0.64 17.51
C CYS A 78 -11.38 1.51 16.38
N LEU A 79 -10.05 1.57 16.26
CA LEU A 79 -9.35 2.40 15.27
C LEU A 79 -9.61 1.95 13.82
N SER A 80 -9.77 0.66 13.59
CA SER A 80 -9.95 0.07 12.25
C SER A 80 -11.40 -0.08 11.82
N HIS A 81 -12.34 0.29 12.69
CA HIS A 81 -13.79 0.06 12.56
C HIS A 81 -14.16 -1.40 12.31
N ILE A 82 -13.36 -2.36 12.78
CA ILE A 82 -13.63 -3.80 12.66
C ILE A 82 -14.52 -4.23 13.84
N ARG A 83 -15.68 -4.81 13.54
CA ARG A 83 -16.67 -5.20 14.55
C ARG A 83 -16.49 -6.61 15.10
N SER A 84 -15.77 -7.46 14.39
CA SER A 84 -15.56 -8.86 14.76
C SER A 84 -14.10 -9.13 15.04
N LEU A 85 -13.82 -9.75 16.19
CA LEU A 85 -12.49 -10.18 16.55
C LEU A 85 -11.94 -11.22 15.57
N ALA A 86 -12.78 -12.12 15.06
CA ALA A 86 -12.39 -13.09 14.06
C ALA A 86 -11.92 -12.40 12.77
N THR A 87 -12.63 -11.36 12.33
CA THR A 87 -12.21 -10.55 11.18
C THR A 87 -10.88 -9.85 11.45
N LEU A 88 -10.69 -9.26 12.64
CA LEU A 88 -9.41 -8.63 12.99
C LEU A 88 -8.27 -9.65 12.94
N ARG A 89 -8.47 -10.86 13.45
CA ARG A 89 -7.46 -11.93 13.44
C ARG A 89 -7.03 -12.31 12.03
N CYS A 90 -7.95 -12.36 11.08
CA CYS A 90 -7.59 -12.51 9.65
C CYS A 90 -6.67 -11.39 9.15
N TYR A 91 -6.80 -10.16 9.69
CA TYR A 91 -5.94 -9.02 9.39
C TYR A 91 -4.68 -8.91 10.25
N VAL A 92 -4.43 -9.76 11.23
CA VAL A 92 -3.16 -9.70 11.99
C VAL A 92 -2.34 -10.97 11.85
N ASP A 93 -2.94 -12.03 11.32
CA ASP A 93 -2.24 -13.27 10.97
C ASP A 93 -1.16 -13.02 9.88
N PRO A 94 0.13 -13.21 10.20
CA PRO A 94 1.21 -13.00 9.24
C PRO A 94 1.23 -14.06 8.13
N THR A 95 0.78 -15.29 8.43
CA THR A 95 0.88 -16.44 7.50
C THR A 95 -0.03 -16.27 6.28
N ARG A 96 -1.20 -15.66 6.48
CA ARG A 96 -2.15 -15.39 5.40
C ARG A 96 -1.68 -14.32 4.40
N HIS A 97 -0.79 -13.43 4.83
CA HIS A 97 -0.20 -12.43 3.93
C HIS A 97 0.94 -13.06 3.13
N GLU A 98 1.82 -13.81 3.80
CA GLU A 98 2.94 -14.50 3.17
C GLU A 98 2.48 -15.50 2.10
N ALA A 99 1.37 -16.21 2.32
CA ALA A 99 0.79 -17.12 1.33
C ALA A 99 0.33 -16.46 0.02
N ARG A 100 0.16 -15.13 -0.01
CA ARG A 100 -0.26 -14.38 -1.21
C ARG A 100 0.88 -13.70 -1.94
N LEU A 101 2.04 -13.57 -1.30
CA LEU A 101 3.21 -13.06 -2.00
C LEU A 101 3.65 -14.16 -2.98
N PRO A 102 3.88 -13.84 -4.26
CA PRO A 102 4.50 -14.80 -5.16
C PRO A 102 5.81 -15.26 -4.50
N LEU A 103 6.00 -16.57 -4.39
CA LEU A 103 7.25 -17.17 -3.93
C LEU A 103 8.38 -16.48 -4.70
N GLY A 104 9.24 -15.79 -3.97
CA GLY A 104 10.15 -14.81 -4.56
C GLY A 104 10.85 -15.34 -5.81
N ASN A 105 10.95 -14.49 -6.83
CA ASN A 105 11.82 -14.68 -7.99
C ASN A 105 13.29 -14.76 -7.53
N GLY A 106 13.68 -15.93 -7.03
CA GLY A 106 15.03 -16.32 -6.68
C GLY A 106 15.34 -17.65 -7.37
N ALA A 107 15.93 -17.54 -8.57
CA ALA A 107 16.66 -18.57 -9.30
C ALA A 107 15.88 -19.77 -9.90
N GLY A 108 16.03 -19.95 -11.22
CA GLY A 108 16.15 -21.29 -11.81
C GLY A 108 15.11 -21.69 -12.86
N SER A 109 15.55 -21.63 -14.13
CA SER A 109 15.32 -22.63 -15.20
C SER A 109 13.92 -23.17 -15.46
N GLY A 110 13.47 -23.00 -16.70
CA GLY A 110 12.17 -23.47 -17.17
C GLY A 110 11.95 -24.97 -17.04
N GLN A 111 10.69 -25.33 -16.94
CA GLN A 111 10.09 -26.42 -17.69
C GLN A 111 8.57 -26.27 -17.65
N ASP A 112 8.00 -26.48 -18.83
CA ASP A 112 6.58 -26.60 -19.09
C ASP A 112 5.97 -27.69 -18.22
N SER A 113 4.80 -27.43 -17.63
CA SER A 113 3.58 -28.24 -17.81
C SER A 113 2.57 -27.96 -16.69
N ASP A 114 1.38 -27.56 -17.12
CA ASP A 114 0.09 -28.13 -16.71
C ASP A 114 -0.22 -28.20 -15.21
N VAL A 115 -1.08 -27.29 -14.73
CA VAL A 115 -1.79 -27.47 -13.47
C VAL A 115 -3.26 -27.09 -13.66
N GLY A 116 -4.10 -28.10 -13.55
CA GLY A 116 -5.54 -28.00 -13.51
C GLY A 116 -6.01 -27.06 -12.41
N SER A 117 -7.02 -26.28 -12.78
CA SER A 117 -8.07 -25.81 -11.87
C SER A 117 -8.49 -26.96 -10.97
N ASP A 118 -8.50 -26.76 -9.65
CA ASP A 118 -9.70 -26.97 -8.84
C ASP A 118 -9.50 -26.62 -7.35
N CYS A 119 -10.67 -26.37 -6.73
CA CYS A 119 -10.99 -26.38 -5.30
C CYS A 119 -10.92 -25.04 -4.54
N PHE A 120 -12.01 -24.29 -4.67
CA PHE A 120 -12.56 -23.40 -3.65
C PHE A 120 -13.70 -24.17 -2.97
N ASP A 121 -13.61 -24.40 -1.66
CA ASP A 121 -14.74 -24.59 -0.71
C ASP A 121 -14.27 -24.19 0.69
#